data_AF-A0A816D2F7-F1
#
_entry.id   AF-A0A816D2F7-F1
#
_cell.length_a   1.000
_cell.length_b   1.000
_cell.length_c   1.000
_cell.angle_alpha   90.00
_cell.angle_beta   90.00
_cell.angle_gamma   90.00
#
_symmetry.space_group_name_H-M   'P 1'
#
loop_
_entity.id
_entity.type
_entity.pdbx_description
1 polymer ?
#
loop_
_entity_poly.entity_id
_entity_poly.type
_entity_poly.pdbx_seq_one_letter_code
_entity_poly.pdbx_strand_id
1 'polypeptide(L)'
;MTSEIIDYGVGSDYCKLCMEQQLFDQPSTYTCKHCQISMCNECFHQHTYSLLEEYNLIQNKFNDIALQIQSKQQLLNTFRNQCMKSVDQCFDELIQDIHSLRKECTDHINEQYNKTKVTNKENLATILTGPLTREPIQLSDAV
;
A
#
# COMPACT_ATOMS: atom_id res chain seq x y z
N MET A 1 -31.01 -18.03 -64.30
CA MET A 1 -31.03 -17.99 -62.83
C MET A 1 -30.83 -19.41 -62.35
N THR A 2 -29.58 -19.80 -62.13
CA THR A 2 -29.22 -21.13 -61.61
C THR A 2 -29.48 -21.14 -60.12
N SER A 3 -30.51 -21.88 -59.71
CA SER A 3 -30.82 -22.14 -58.31
C SER A 3 -29.64 -22.93 -57.73
N GLU A 4 -28.91 -22.34 -56.79
CA GLU A 4 -27.95 -23.09 -55.98
C GLU A 4 -28.74 -24.06 -55.10
N ILE A 5 -28.67 -25.34 -55.44
CA ILE A 5 -29.09 -26.42 -54.57
C ILE A 5 -28.09 -26.43 -53.41
N ILE A 6 -28.54 -25.99 -52.24
CA ILE A 6 -27.79 -26.14 -51.00
C ILE A 6 -27.77 -27.64 -50.69
N ASP A 7 -26.61 -28.26 -50.90
CA ASP A 7 -26.36 -29.66 -50.59
C ASP A 7 -26.34 -29.82 -49.06
N TYR A 8 -27.46 -30.30 -48.51
CA TYR A 8 -27.55 -30.70 -47.11
C TYR A 8 -26.81 -32.03 -46.98
N GLY A 9 -25.50 -31.95 -46.68
CA GLY A 9 -24.68 -33.13 -46.43
C GLY A 9 -25.36 -34.09 -45.45
N VAL A 10 -25.22 -35.40 -45.71
CA VAL A 10 -25.81 -36.49 -44.92
C VAL A 10 -25.16 -36.53 -43.52
N GLY A 11 -25.61 -35.65 -42.63
CA GLY A 11 -25.35 -35.75 -41.20
C GLY A 11 -26.11 -36.94 -40.61
N SER A 12 -25.72 -37.41 -39.42
CA SER A 12 -26.42 -38.53 -38.78
C SER A 12 -27.91 -38.23 -38.59
N ASP A 13 -28.75 -39.24 -38.82
CA ASP A 13 -30.21 -39.19 -38.60
C ASP A 13 -30.61 -38.90 -37.15
N TYR A 14 -29.65 -38.81 -36.24
CA TYR A 14 -29.87 -38.68 -34.82
C TYR A 14 -29.25 -37.41 -34.26
N CYS A 15 -29.94 -36.79 -33.29
CA CYS A 15 -29.35 -35.74 -32.46
C CYS A 15 -28.16 -36.30 -31.68
N LYS A 16 -27.01 -35.62 -31.70
CA LYS A 16 -25.87 -36.05 -30.89
C LYS A 16 -26.13 -36.04 -29.37
N LEU A 17 -27.01 -35.17 -28.88
CA LEU A 17 -27.26 -35.01 -27.44
C LEU A 17 -28.42 -35.87 -26.95
N CYS A 18 -29.58 -35.84 -27.61
CA CYS A 18 -30.75 -36.62 -27.17
C CYS A 18 -30.90 -37.99 -27.85
N MET A 19 -30.09 -38.30 -28.88
CA MET A 19 -30.14 -39.56 -29.65
C MET A 19 -31.50 -39.83 -30.33
N GLU A 20 -32.39 -38.83 -30.42
CA GLU A 20 -33.66 -38.94 -31.12
C GLU A 20 -33.48 -38.78 -32.63
N GLN A 21 -34.24 -39.57 -33.40
CA GLN A 21 -34.23 -39.53 -34.86
C GLN A 21 -34.87 -38.23 -35.36
N GLN A 22 -34.19 -37.53 -36.26
CA GLN A 22 -34.65 -36.26 -36.81
C GLN A 22 -35.24 -36.49 -38.19
N LEU A 23 -36.48 -36.07 -38.37
CA LEU A 23 -37.12 -36.08 -39.68
C LEU A 23 -36.48 -34.96 -40.52
N PHE A 24 -35.69 -35.34 -41.53
CA PHE A 24 -34.86 -34.45 -42.37
C PHE A 24 -35.63 -33.42 -43.22
N ASP A 25 -36.96 -33.46 -43.20
CA ASP A 25 -37.81 -32.51 -43.94
C ASP A 25 -38.22 -31.27 -43.13
N GLN A 26 -37.66 -31.05 -41.94
CA GLN A 26 -37.95 -29.84 -41.14
C GLN A 26 -36.71 -28.94 -40.96
N PRO A 27 -36.88 -27.60 -40.99
CA PRO A 27 -35.81 -26.59 -40.85
C PRO A 27 -35.20 -26.50 -39.43
N SER A 28 -35.24 -27.58 -38.66
CA SER A 28 -35.04 -27.62 -37.21
C SER A 28 -33.77 -28.36 -36.77
N THR A 29 -32.79 -28.51 -37.67
CA THR A 29 -31.55 -29.26 -37.41
C THR A 29 -30.32 -28.38 -37.68
N TYR A 30 -29.32 -28.46 -36.79
CA TYR A 30 -28.02 -27.79 -36.97
C TYR A 30 -26.94 -28.83 -37.17
N THR A 31 -26.33 -28.84 -38.35
CA THR A 31 -25.23 -29.75 -38.68
C THR A 31 -23.93 -28.99 -38.87
N CYS A 32 -22.90 -29.38 -38.13
CA CYS A 32 -21.57 -28.79 -38.28
C CYS A 32 -20.91 -29.28 -39.57
N LYS A 33 -20.58 -28.36 -40.49
CA LYS A 33 -19.91 -28.68 -41.76
C LYS A 33 -18.54 -29.34 -41.61
N HIS A 34 -17.86 -29.12 -40.48
CA HIS A 34 -16.51 -29.63 -40.26
C HIS A 34 -16.48 -31.05 -39.72
N CYS A 35 -17.40 -31.40 -38.80
CA CYS A 35 -17.41 -32.70 -38.13
C CYS A 35 -18.68 -33.53 -38.36
N GLN A 36 -19.61 -33.04 -39.20
CA GLN A 36 -20.86 -33.70 -39.58
C GLN A 36 -21.74 -34.13 -38.38
N ILE A 37 -21.55 -33.48 -37.23
CA ILE A 37 -22.37 -33.65 -36.05
C ILE A 37 -23.67 -32.87 -36.23
N SER A 38 -24.81 -33.55 -36.06
CA SER A 38 -26.14 -32.96 -36.08
C SER A 38 -26.71 -32.81 -34.67
N MET A 39 -27.41 -31.70 -34.41
CA MET A 39 -28.18 -31.44 -33.19
C MET A 39 -29.58 -30.93 -33.53
N CYS A 40 -30.60 -31.33 -32.76
CA CYS A 40 -31.94 -30.74 -32.91
C CYS A 40 -31.92 -29.31 -32.37
N ASN A 41 -32.87 -28.52 -32.84
CA ASN A 41 -33.06 -27.15 -32.39
C ASN A 41 -33.24 -27.04 -30.86
N GLU A 42 -33.99 -27.97 -30.25
CA GLU A 42 -34.20 -27.97 -28.80
C GLU A 42 -32.90 -28.18 -28.02
N CYS A 43 -32.12 -29.22 -28.36
CA CYS A 43 -30.82 -29.46 -27.73
C CYS A 43 -29.82 -28.33 -28.02
N PHE A 44 -29.87 -27.73 -29.21
CA PHE A 44 -29.03 -26.58 -29.56
C PHE A 44 -29.37 -25.36 -28.70
N HIS A 45 -30.65 -25.04 -28.56
CA HIS A 45 -31.09 -23.96 -27.69
C HIS A 45 -30.74 -24.22 -26.23
N GLN A 46 -31.05 -25.39 -25.69
CA GLN A 46 -30.71 -25.75 -24.30
C GLN A 46 -29.21 -25.65 -24.03
N HIS A 47 -28.38 -26.20 -24.93
CA HIS A 47 -26.93 -26.12 -24.78
C HIS A 47 -26.42 -24.67 -24.85
N THR A 48 -26.95 -23.86 -25.76
CA THR A 48 -26.60 -22.45 -25.89
C THR A 48 -26.99 -21.65 -24.64
N TYR A 49 -28.18 -21.90 -24.08
CA TYR A 49 -28.62 -21.25 -22.84
C TYR A 49 -27.74 -21.65 -21.65
N SER A 50 -27.41 -22.93 -21.51
CA SER A 50 -26.51 -23.40 -20.46
C SER A 50 -25.13 -22.75 -20.54
N LEU A 51 -24.55 -22.62 -21.74
CA LEU A 51 -23.28 -21.91 -21.94
C LEU A 51 -23.38 -20.43 -21.60
N LEU A 52 -24.51 -19.79 -21.91
CA LEU A 52 -24.74 -18.38 -21.57
C LEU A 52 -24.85 -18.17 -20.05
N GLU A 53 -25.51 -19.08 -19.33
CA GLU A 53 -25.57 -19.04 -17.86
C GLU A 53 -24.19 -19.21 -17.22
N GLU A 54 -23.39 -20.16 -17.70
CA GLU A 54 -22.01 -20.35 -17.24
C GLU A 54 -21.15 -19.12 -17.51
N TYR A 55 -21.25 -18.54 -18.71
CA TYR A 55 -20.55 -17.31 -19.08
C TYR A 55 -20.92 -16.16 -18.12
N ASN A 56 -22.22 -15.96 -17.86
CA ASN A 56 -22.69 -14.92 -16.95
C ASN A 56 -22.17 -15.13 -15.51
N LEU A 57 -22.15 -16.37 -15.04
CA LEU A 57 -21.60 -16.72 -13.73
C LEU A 57 -20.11 -16.39 -13.64
N ILE A 58 -19.34 -16.75 -14.67
CA ILE A 58 -17.91 -16.46 -14.75
C ILE A 58 -17.68 -14.95 -14.79
N GLN A 59 -18.44 -14.23 -15.61
CA GLN A 59 -18.34 -12.77 -15.73
C GLN A 59 -18.62 -12.07 -14.39
N ASN A 60 -19.64 -12.52 -13.65
CA ASN A 60 -19.94 -11.99 -12.31
C ASN A 60 -18.79 -12.25 -11.33
N LYS A 61 -18.23 -13.46 -11.31
CA LYS A 61 -17.06 -13.78 -10.47
C LYS A 61 -15.85 -12.91 -10.81
N PHE A 62 -15.60 -12.66 -12.09
CA PHE A 62 -14.52 -11.76 -12.52
C PHE A 62 -14.75 -10.31 -12.05
N ASN A 63 -15.98 -9.81 -12.14
CA ASN A 63 -16.34 -8.48 -11.64
C ASN A 63 -16.12 -8.38 -10.12
N ASP A 64 -16.53 -9.39 -9.35
CA ASP A 64 -16.32 -9.43 -7.91
C ASP A 64 -14.83 -9.42 -7.56
N ILE A 65 -14.02 -10.20 -8.27
CA ILE A 65 -12.56 -10.20 -8.09
C ILE A 65 -11.96 -8.83 -8.41
N ALA A 66 -12.40 -8.18 -9.49
CA ALA A 66 -11.93 -6.85 -9.87
C ALA A 66 -12.23 -5.81 -8.78
N LEU A 67 -13.44 -5.83 -8.21
CA LEU A 67 -13.83 -4.95 -7.10
C LEU A 67 -13.00 -5.21 -5.84
N GLN A 68 -12.72 -6.48 -5.52
CA GLN A 68 -11.85 -6.83 -4.39
C GLN A 68 -10.41 -6.33 -4.58
N ILE A 69 -9.86 -6.45 -5.79
CA ILE A 69 -8.52 -5.93 -6.12
C ILE A 69 -8.50 -4.41 -5.94
N GLN A 70 -9.48 -3.70 -6.47
CA GLN A 70 -9.58 -2.24 -6.34
C GLN A 70 -9.67 -1.80 -4.87
N SER A 71 -10.49 -2.47 -4.07
CA SER A 71 -10.62 -2.20 -2.62
C SER A 71 -9.30 -2.44 -1.87
N LYS A 72 -8.63 -3.56 -2.13
CA LYS A 72 -7.31 -3.85 -1.53
C LYS A 72 -6.26 -2.80 -1.91
N GLN A 73 -6.28 -2.33 -3.16
CA GLN A 73 -5.36 -1.27 -3.60
C GLN A 73 -5.62 0.07 -2.90
N GLN A 74 -6.88 0.42 -2.66
CA GLN A 74 -7.24 1.60 -1.88
C GLN A 74 -6.78 1.51 -0.41
N LEU A 75 -6.90 0.34 0.21
CA LEU A 75 -6.41 0.11 1.57
C LEU A 75 -4.89 0.23 1.65
N LEU A 76 -4.16 -0.35 0.69
CA LEU A 76 -2.69 -0.23 0.63
C LEU A 76 -2.26 1.22 0.46
N ASN A 77 -2.94 2.00 -0.39
CA ASN A 77 -2.65 3.42 -0.57
C ASN A 77 -2.93 4.22 0.71
N THR A 78 -4.02 3.92 1.40
CA THR A 78 -4.35 4.56 2.68
C THR A 78 -3.30 4.26 3.72
N PHE A 79 -2.92 2.99 3.88
CA PHE A 79 -1.89 2.56 4.82
C PHE A 79 -0.53 3.22 4.52
N ARG A 80 -0.10 3.23 3.24
CA ARG A 80 1.12 3.91 2.81
C ARG A 80 1.11 5.38 3.22
N ASN A 81 0.01 6.09 2.97
CA ASN A 81 -0.10 7.51 3.31
C ASN A 81 -0.05 7.74 4.82
N GLN A 82 -0.67 6.86 5.62
CA GLN A 82 -0.61 6.94 7.08
C GLN A 82 0.80 6.70 7.60
N CYS A 83 1.52 5.70 7.08
CA CYS A 83 2.91 5.45 7.45
C CYS A 83 3.82 6.64 7.12
N MET A 84 3.69 7.21 5.92
CA MET A 84 4.48 8.39 5.53
C MET A 84 4.23 9.56 6.48
N LYS A 85 2.95 9.89 6.74
CA LYS A 85 2.60 10.96 7.67
C LYS A 85 3.13 10.73 9.09
N SER A 86 3.05 9.50 9.58
CA SER A 86 3.58 9.17 10.92
C SER A 86 5.10 9.34 10.97
N VAL A 87 5.82 8.94 9.93
CA VAL A 87 7.27 9.11 9.84
C VAL A 87 7.64 10.59 9.80
N ASP A 88 6.94 11.38 8.97
CA ASP A 88 7.15 12.82 8.88
C ASP A 88 6.91 13.51 10.24
N GLN A 89 5.82 13.14 10.95
CA GLN A 89 5.53 13.63 12.30
C GLN A 89 6.63 13.27 13.30
N CYS A 90 7.12 12.02 13.30
CA CYS A 90 8.22 11.63 14.17
C CYS A 90 9.50 12.41 13.89
N PHE A 91 9.80 12.71 12.62
CA PHE A 91 10.96 13.53 12.26
C PHE A 91 10.80 14.98 12.76
N ASP A 92 9.62 15.57 12.59
CA ASP A 92 9.33 16.92 13.07
C ASP A 92 9.45 17.02 14.59
N GLU A 93 8.88 16.05 15.33
CA GLU A 93 9.00 15.97 16.79
C GLU A 93 10.46 15.84 17.22
N LEU A 94 11.23 14.95 16.60
CA LEU A 94 12.64 14.74 16.93
C LEU A 94 13.48 16.01 16.66
N ILE A 95 13.19 16.73 15.58
CA ILE A 95 13.85 18.01 15.26
C ILE A 95 13.55 19.05 16.35
N GLN A 96 12.30 19.15 16.78
CA GLN A 96 11.91 20.07 17.86
C GLN A 96 12.61 19.74 19.17
N ASP A 97 12.67 18.46 19.53
CA ASP A 97 13.36 18.00 20.74
C ASP A 97 14.86 18.33 20.69
N ILE A 98 15.52 18.09 19.55
CA ILE A 98 16.94 18.45 19.36
C ILE A 98 17.14 19.96 19.51
N HIS A 99 16.22 20.77 18.97
CA HIS A 99 16.29 22.23 19.12
C HIS A 99 16.09 22.67 20.58
N SER A 100 15.15 22.06 21.32
CA SER A 100 14.93 22.34 22.73
C SER A 100 16.16 21.99 23.56
N LEU A 101 16.69 20.78 23.39
CA LEU A 101 17.89 20.32 24.10
C LEU A 101 19.11 21.21 23.81
N ARG A 102 19.31 21.59 22.54
CA ARG A 102 20.40 22.52 22.18
C ARG A 102 20.25 23.86 22.91
N LYS A 103 19.02 24.38 23.00
CA LYS A 103 18.74 25.62 23.73
C LYS A 103 19.00 25.45 25.22
N GLU A 104 18.47 24.41 25.84
CA GLU A 104 18.66 24.12 27.27
C GLU A 104 20.15 23.98 27.64
N CYS A 105 20.93 23.25 26.84
CA CYS A 105 22.38 23.16 27.05
C CYS A 105 23.07 24.53 26.94
N THR A 106 22.68 25.35 25.96
CA THR A 106 23.25 26.69 25.76
C THR A 106 22.93 27.59 26.95
N ASP A 107 21.67 27.59 27.39
CA ASP A 107 21.20 28.38 28.53
C ASP A 107 21.92 27.94 29.82
N HIS A 108 22.07 26.62 30.02
CA HIS A 108 22.80 26.09 31.17
C HIS A 108 24.28 26.48 31.18
N ILE A 109 24.97 26.39 30.04
CA ILE A 109 26.37 26.83 29.92
C ILE A 109 26.50 28.32 30.23
N ASN A 110 25.61 29.16 29.70
CA ASN A 110 25.60 30.59 29.95
C ASN A 110 25.34 30.91 31.43
N GLU A 111 24.42 30.18 32.07
CA GLU A 111 24.14 30.31 33.50
C GLU A 111 25.39 29.99 34.33
N GLN A 112 26.06 28.86 34.06
CA GLN A 112 27.28 28.47 34.77
C GLN A 112 28.40 29.48 34.56
N TYR A 113 28.61 29.92 33.31
CA TYR A 113 29.60 30.95 32.99
C TYR A 113 29.37 32.24 33.79
N ASN A 114 28.12 32.70 33.86
CA ASN A 114 27.77 33.90 34.60
C ASN A 114 27.96 33.73 36.11
N LYS A 115 27.56 32.60 36.69
CA LYS A 115 27.80 32.29 38.11
C LYS A 115 29.28 32.32 38.45
N THR A 116 30.11 31.61 37.69
CA THR A 116 31.57 31.59 37.90
C THR A 116 32.19 32.97 37.74
N LYS A 117 31.74 33.76 36.75
CA LYS A 117 32.22 35.13 36.54
C LYS A 117 31.92 36.03 37.75
N VAL A 118 30.72 35.95 38.32
CA VAL A 118 30.34 36.70 39.52
C VAL A 118 31.18 36.27 40.71
N THR A 119 31.26 34.96 40.98
CA THR A 119 32.07 34.42 42.10
C THR A 119 33.54 34.82 41.99
N ASN A 120 34.14 34.75 40.80
CA ASN A 120 35.52 35.19 40.61
C ASN A 120 35.70 36.69 40.89
N LYS A 121 34.75 37.53 40.50
CA LYS A 121 34.77 38.97 40.78
C LYS A 121 34.68 39.25 42.29
N GLU A 122 33.84 38.53 43.01
CA GLU A 122 33.69 38.64 44.47
C GLU A 122 34.94 38.15 45.21
N ASN A 123 35.52 37.04 44.79
CA ASN A 123 36.77 36.50 45.33
C ASN A 123 37.93 37.50 45.14
N LEU A 124 38.07 38.07 43.93
CA LEU A 124 39.07 39.11 43.65
C LEU A 124 38.89 40.35 44.52
N ALA A 125 37.65 40.82 44.69
CA ALA A 125 37.37 41.97 45.55
C ALA A 125 37.80 41.70 47.00
N THR A 126 37.48 40.52 47.53
CA THR A 126 37.85 40.10 48.89
C THR A 126 39.37 40.08 49.09
N ILE A 127 40.13 39.57 48.11
CA ILE A 127 41.60 39.56 48.16
C ILE A 127 42.16 41.00 48.16
N LEU A 128 41.55 41.90 47.39
CA LEU A 128 42.02 43.28 47.25
C LEU A 128 41.65 44.18 48.45
N THR A 129 40.57 43.86 49.18
CA THR A 129 40.09 44.68 50.31
C THR A 129 40.29 44.05 51.69
N GLY A 130 40.79 42.81 51.76
CA GLY A 130 41.09 42.13 53.03
C GLY A 130 42.24 42.78 53.80
N PRO A 131 42.27 42.67 55.14
CA PRO A 131 43.34 43.25 55.94
C PRO A 131 44.69 42.64 55.55
N LEU A 132 45.68 43.49 55.25
CA LEU A 132 47.08 43.10 55.08
C LEU A 132 47.64 42.65 56.44
N THR A 133 47.31 41.45 56.90
CA THR A 133 48.07 40.79 57.97
C THR A 133 49.37 40.25 57.36
N ARG A 134 50.32 41.14 57.08
CA ARG A 134 51.72 40.74 56.95
C ARG A 134 52.18 40.40 58.36
N GLU A 135 52.26 39.10 58.67
CA GLU A 135 53.13 38.69 59.77
C GLU A 135 54.55 39.20 59.46
N PRO A 136 55.19 39.93 60.40
CA PRO A 136 56.56 40.36 60.20
C PRO A 136 57.43 39.12 60.09
N ILE A 137 58.12 38.98 58.96
CA ILE A 137 59.19 38.00 58.79
C ILE A 137 60.23 38.32 59.86
N GLN A 138 60.30 37.50 60.91
CA GLN A 138 61.41 37.56 61.85
C GLN A 138 62.65 37.03 61.12
N LEU A 139 63.45 37.96 60.58
CA LEU A 139 64.84 37.70 60.26
C LEU A 139 65.55 37.45 61.58
N SER A 140 65.74 36.19 61.94
CA SER A 140 66.64 35.85 63.05
C SER A 140 68.05 36.25 62.63
N ASP A 141 68.63 37.22 63.31
CA ASP A 141 70.03 37.60 63.15
C ASP A 141 70.89 36.38 63.46
N ALA A 142 71.57 35.87 62.43
CA ALA A 142 72.68 34.94 62.59
C ALA A 142 73.92 35.76 62.96
N VAL A 143 74.27 35.78 64.25
CA VAL A 143 75.62 36.03 64.77
C VAL A 143 75.88 35.08 65.93
#